data_AF-B7G7V2-F1
#
_entry.id   AF-B7G7V2-F1
#
_cell.length_a   1.000
_cell.length_b   1.000
_cell.length_c   1.000
_cell.angle_alpha   90.00
_cell.angle_beta   90.00
_cell.angle_gamma   90.00
#
_symmetry.space_group_name_H-M   'P 1'
#
loop_
_entity.id
_entity.type
_entity.pdbx_description
1 polymer ?
#
loop_
_entity_poly.entity_id
_entity_poly.type
_entity_poly.pdbx_seq_one_letter_code
_entity_poly.pdbx_strand_id
1 'polypeptide(L)'
;MAEETTTRSLGTVKATLTAYQTLNNIGKNPLNDDGTVGGEESDSLVTRPHLGIVGSVAVAGLLAAIASFVLVTAHLVDLASVTLMLIAPLVVVQKHMLRKLGGMRGLQNSLRQSANRFMQQNLTLHMSVSKLSHNVESLSKVEGKLQGIAEKSGTKVDHLFDTVKENGEIQKHIKKALETKVMQQIMTACLQVDRDRNFTLGPQEVKILEMRLSNIPGVIFDKTRFDAFLQSDQGELALSDVCGIARVLRDNSVPEAQRIFRFAPQKVLQQGKASSPRRGLFGMGSARHDLVP
;
A
#
# COMPACT_ATOMS: atom_id res chain seq x y z
N MET A 1 9.09 -62.92 14.31
CA MET A 1 9.87 -61.94 13.51
C MET A 1 9.33 -61.68 12.10
N ALA A 2 8.24 -62.31 11.65
CA ALA A 2 7.67 -62.06 10.30
C ALA A 2 6.54 -61.00 10.25
N GLU A 3 5.94 -60.62 11.39
CA GLU A 3 4.83 -59.64 11.43
C GLU A 3 5.27 -58.16 11.43
N GLU A 4 6.50 -57.86 11.84
CA GLU A 4 6.97 -56.48 12.00
C GLU A 4 7.41 -55.83 10.67
N THR A 5 7.69 -56.65 9.65
CA THR A 5 8.02 -56.19 8.29
C THR A 5 6.80 -55.77 7.48
N THR A 6 5.62 -56.32 7.76
CA THR A 6 4.40 -56.08 6.97
C THR A 6 3.72 -54.76 7.33
N THR A 7 3.87 -54.30 8.58
CA THR A 7 3.29 -53.03 9.05
C THR A 7 4.06 -51.81 8.54
N ARG A 8 5.37 -51.91 8.33
CA ARG A 8 6.19 -50.83 7.76
C ARG A 8 5.92 -50.58 6.28
N SER A 9 5.62 -51.61 5.48
CA SER A 9 5.33 -51.45 4.05
C SER A 9 3.96 -50.79 3.78
N LEU A 10 2.96 -51.09 4.62
CA LEU A 10 1.64 -50.46 4.55
C LEU A 10 1.67 -48.96 4.85
N GLY A 11 2.57 -48.52 5.75
CA GLY A 11 2.79 -47.10 6.04
C GLY A 11 3.35 -46.34 4.84
N THR A 12 4.32 -46.93 4.13
CA THR A 12 4.91 -46.34 2.92
C THR A 12 3.94 -46.27 1.75
N VAL A 13 3.06 -47.27 1.59
CA VAL A 13 2.05 -47.28 0.52
C VAL A 13 0.94 -46.25 0.79
N LYS A 14 0.54 -46.04 2.05
CA LYS A 14 -0.40 -44.96 2.38
C LYS A 14 0.20 -43.58 2.08
N ALA A 15 1.47 -43.37 2.44
CA ALA A 15 2.15 -42.10 2.18
C ALA A 15 2.26 -41.80 0.66
N THR A 16 2.53 -42.80 -0.18
CA THR A 16 2.58 -42.61 -1.63
C THR A 16 1.21 -42.35 -2.24
N LEU A 17 0.15 -42.96 -1.71
CA LEU A 17 -1.21 -42.77 -2.19
C LEU A 17 -1.76 -41.38 -1.82
N THR A 18 -1.44 -40.88 -0.63
CA THR A 18 -1.74 -39.49 -0.23
C THR A 18 -0.94 -38.47 -1.05
N ALA A 19 0.31 -38.79 -1.41
CA ALA A 19 1.10 -37.98 -2.34
C ALA A 19 0.48 -37.97 -3.75
N TYR A 20 -0.05 -39.09 -4.23
CA TYR A 20 -0.71 -39.16 -5.53
C TYR A 20 -2.03 -38.36 -5.57
N GLN A 21 -2.82 -38.42 -4.50
CA GLN A 21 -4.07 -37.66 -4.40
C GLN A 21 -3.84 -36.15 -4.27
N THR A 22 -2.76 -35.73 -3.58
CA THR A 22 -2.38 -34.31 -3.51
C THR A 22 -1.85 -33.79 -4.84
N LEU A 23 -1.12 -34.60 -5.61
CA LEU A 23 -0.69 -34.26 -6.97
C LEU A 23 -1.87 -34.10 -7.95
N ASN A 24 -2.93 -34.91 -7.80
CA ASN A 24 -4.10 -34.86 -8.69
C ASN A 24 -5.03 -33.65 -8.44
N ASN A 25 -4.79 -32.88 -7.37
CA ASN A 25 -5.49 -31.63 -7.06
C ASN A 25 -4.71 -30.36 -7.45
N ILE A 26 -3.50 -30.52 -8.02
CA ILE A 26 -2.69 -29.40 -8.51
C ILE A 26 -3.26 -28.95 -9.86
N GLY A 27 -4.04 -27.87 -9.86
CA GLY A 27 -4.54 -27.24 -11.09
C GLY A 27 -5.99 -26.76 -11.06
N LYS A 28 -6.75 -27.05 -10.00
CA LYS A 28 -8.09 -26.49 -9.83
C LYS A 28 -8.01 -25.18 -9.04
N ASN A 29 -8.08 -24.09 -9.78
CA ASN A 29 -8.23 -22.68 -9.37
C ASN A 29 -6.96 -21.99 -8.82
N PRO A 30 -6.29 -21.13 -9.62
CA PRO A 30 -5.18 -20.28 -9.17
C PRO A 30 -5.64 -18.99 -8.45
N LEU A 31 -6.93 -18.88 -8.16
CA LEU A 31 -7.55 -17.70 -7.57
C LEU A 31 -8.13 -18.09 -6.21
N ASN A 32 -7.58 -17.50 -5.15
CA ASN A 32 -8.25 -17.46 -3.86
C ASN A 32 -9.47 -16.53 -3.96
N ASP A 33 -10.46 -16.73 -3.08
CA ASP A 33 -11.70 -15.93 -3.05
C ASP A 33 -11.47 -14.43 -2.76
N ASP A 34 -10.26 -14.06 -2.33
CA ASP A 34 -9.81 -12.69 -2.10
C ASP A 34 -9.21 -12.00 -3.35
N GLY A 35 -9.19 -12.68 -4.49
CA GLY A 35 -8.61 -12.17 -5.74
C GLY A 35 -7.09 -12.06 -5.72
N THR A 36 -6.43 -12.64 -4.72
CA THR A 36 -4.98 -12.76 -4.67
C THR A 36 -4.53 -14.05 -5.34
N VAL A 37 -3.44 -13.95 -6.12
CA VAL A 37 -2.83 -15.12 -6.73
C VAL A 37 -1.85 -15.67 -5.70
N GLY A 38 -2.30 -16.64 -4.90
CA GLY A 38 -1.56 -17.29 -3.81
C GLY A 38 -0.42 -18.20 -4.28
N GLY A 39 0.38 -17.74 -5.24
CA GLY A 39 1.49 -18.50 -5.82
C GLY A 39 2.63 -18.75 -4.83
N GLU A 40 2.86 -17.85 -3.87
CA GLU A 40 3.97 -17.97 -2.92
C GLU A 40 3.73 -19.04 -1.84
N GLU A 41 2.51 -19.09 -1.28
CA GLU A 41 2.17 -20.08 -0.26
C GLU A 41 1.92 -21.47 -0.87
N SER A 42 1.22 -21.57 -2.01
CA SER A 42 0.99 -22.86 -2.69
C SER A 42 2.28 -23.52 -3.18
N ASP A 43 3.23 -22.76 -3.75
CA ASP A 43 4.51 -23.33 -4.17
C ASP A 43 5.36 -23.75 -2.96
N SER A 44 5.29 -23.04 -1.84
CA SER A 44 6.03 -23.40 -0.62
C SER A 44 5.49 -24.67 0.05
N LEU A 45 4.17 -24.88 0.02
CA LEU A 45 3.49 -26.05 0.57
C LEU A 45 3.68 -27.30 -0.30
N VAL A 46 3.77 -27.14 -1.63
CA VAL A 46 4.05 -28.27 -2.55
C VAL A 46 5.53 -28.62 -2.60
N THR A 47 6.45 -27.65 -2.45
CA THR A 47 7.91 -27.94 -2.46
C THR A 47 8.48 -28.45 -1.13
N ARG A 48 7.84 -28.16 0.02
CA ARG A 48 8.29 -28.64 1.34
C ARG A 48 8.23 -30.16 1.52
N PRO A 49 7.13 -30.89 1.22
CA PRO A 49 7.10 -32.33 1.38
C PRO A 49 8.00 -33.06 0.37
N HIS A 50 8.13 -32.50 -0.85
CA HIS A 50 9.02 -33.06 -1.87
C HIS A 50 10.51 -32.93 -1.52
N LEU A 51 10.91 -31.91 -0.75
CA LEU A 51 12.30 -31.74 -0.34
C LEU A 51 12.75 -32.80 0.67
N GLY A 52 11.89 -33.13 1.64
CA GLY A 52 12.16 -34.15 2.65
C GLY A 52 12.31 -35.54 2.04
N ILE A 53 11.40 -35.91 1.14
CA ILE A 53 11.39 -37.23 0.49
C ILE A 53 12.55 -37.35 -0.52
N VAL A 54 12.80 -36.31 -1.33
CA VAL A 54 13.92 -36.36 -2.30
C VAL A 54 15.27 -36.31 -1.58
N GLY A 55 15.37 -35.58 -0.46
CA GLY A 55 16.56 -35.55 0.38
C GLY A 55 16.83 -36.90 1.04
N SER A 56 15.80 -37.55 1.59
CA SER A 56 15.95 -38.87 2.22
C SER A 56 16.32 -39.95 1.22
N VAL A 57 15.73 -39.95 0.02
CA VAL A 57 16.07 -40.89 -1.06
C VAL A 57 17.51 -40.68 -1.56
N ALA A 58 17.97 -39.43 -1.68
CA ALA A 58 19.34 -39.14 -2.09
C ALA A 58 20.37 -39.58 -1.04
N VAL A 59 20.10 -39.35 0.26
CA VAL A 59 20.97 -39.81 1.36
C VAL A 59 20.97 -41.33 1.45
N ALA A 60 19.81 -41.97 1.33
CA ALA A 60 19.70 -43.44 1.30
C ALA A 60 20.45 -44.04 0.11
N GLY A 61 20.39 -43.41 -1.08
CA GLY A 61 21.12 -43.83 -2.26
C GLY A 61 22.64 -43.72 -2.11
N LEU A 62 23.14 -42.64 -1.48
CA LEU A 62 24.55 -42.49 -1.16
C LEU A 62 25.04 -43.53 -0.16
N LEU A 63 24.27 -43.79 0.90
CA LEU A 63 24.59 -44.83 1.89
C LEU A 63 24.59 -46.23 1.25
N ALA A 64 23.63 -46.50 0.36
CA ALA A 64 23.57 -47.75 -0.39
C ALA A 64 24.76 -47.91 -1.36
N ALA A 65 25.19 -46.83 -2.03
CA ALA A 65 26.35 -46.86 -2.91
C ALA A 65 27.65 -47.13 -2.13
N ILE A 66 27.84 -46.50 -0.97
CA ILE A 66 29.00 -46.74 -0.08
C ILE A 66 28.96 -48.18 0.45
N ALA A 67 27.80 -48.68 0.87
CA ALA A 67 27.66 -50.05 1.33
C ALA A 67 27.97 -51.08 0.22
N SER A 68 27.50 -50.80 -1.01
CA SER A 68 27.76 -51.65 -2.17
C SER A 68 29.23 -51.67 -2.56
N PHE A 69 29.95 -50.55 -2.39
CA PHE A 69 31.39 -50.45 -2.64
C PHE A 69 32.21 -51.32 -1.67
N VAL A 70 31.77 -51.45 -0.41
CA VAL A 70 32.47 -52.25 0.61
C VAL A 70 32.19 -53.75 0.48
N LEU A 71 30.99 -54.14 0.01
CA LEU A 71 30.52 -55.52 0.02
C LEU A 71 30.81 -56.32 -1.26
N VAL A 72 31.03 -55.67 -2.42
CA VAL A 72 31.12 -56.37 -3.71
C VAL A 72 32.40 -55.99 -4.45
N THR A 73 33.34 -56.95 -4.57
CA THR A 73 34.59 -56.80 -5.32
C THR A 73 34.39 -57.08 -6.81
N ALA A 74 33.50 -56.31 -7.46
CA ALA A 74 33.28 -56.39 -8.90
C ALA A 74 33.54 -55.02 -9.54
N HIS A 75 34.53 -54.95 -10.44
CA HIS A 75 35.00 -53.70 -11.06
C HIS A 75 33.91 -52.87 -11.76
N LEU A 76 32.79 -53.50 -12.17
CA LEU A 76 31.65 -52.80 -12.78
C LEU A 76 30.86 -51.95 -11.78
N VAL A 77 30.78 -52.36 -10.51
CA VAL A 77 30.03 -51.65 -9.46
C VAL A 77 30.79 -50.39 -9.01
N ASP A 78 32.12 -50.46 -8.99
CA ASP A 78 32.98 -49.31 -8.69
C ASP A 78 32.79 -48.18 -9.72
N LEU A 79 32.69 -48.53 -11.01
CA LEU A 79 32.50 -47.53 -12.06
C LEU A 79 31.11 -46.84 -11.98
N ALA A 80 30.08 -47.60 -11.61
CA ALA A 80 28.72 -47.06 -11.42
C ALA A 80 28.61 -46.16 -10.19
N SER A 81 29.28 -46.50 -9.08
CA SER A 81 29.24 -45.68 -7.86
C SER A 81 29.98 -44.34 -8.02
N VAL A 82 31.13 -44.34 -8.72
CA VAL A 82 31.90 -43.13 -9.02
C VAL A 82 31.11 -42.16 -9.91
N THR A 83 30.42 -42.66 -10.93
CA THR A 83 29.59 -41.81 -11.81
C THR A 83 28.40 -41.19 -11.05
N LEU A 84 27.78 -41.94 -10.13
CA LEU A 84 26.66 -41.45 -9.32
C LEU A 84 27.10 -40.37 -8.32
N MET A 85 28.30 -40.51 -7.75
CA MET A 85 28.92 -39.50 -6.88
C MET A 85 29.20 -38.19 -7.62
N LEU A 86 29.48 -38.25 -8.92
CA LEU A 86 29.73 -37.09 -9.78
C LEU A 86 28.44 -36.39 -10.23
N ILE A 87 27.38 -37.16 -10.48
CA ILE A 87 26.07 -36.64 -10.92
C ILE A 87 25.31 -35.98 -9.75
N ALA A 88 25.44 -36.51 -8.53
CA ALA A 88 24.73 -36.00 -7.34
C ALA A 88 24.91 -34.48 -7.09
N PRO A 89 26.13 -33.90 -7.04
CA PRO A 89 26.29 -32.46 -6.84
C PRO A 89 25.73 -31.63 -8.02
N LEU A 90 25.82 -32.16 -9.24
CA LEU A 90 25.28 -31.51 -10.44
C LEU A 90 23.76 -31.31 -10.36
N VAL A 91 23.04 -32.32 -9.89
CA VAL A 91 21.57 -32.25 -9.69
C VAL A 91 21.20 -31.25 -8.59
N VAL A 92 22.00 -31.16 -7.51
CA VAL A 92 21.76 -30.18 -6.43
C VAL A 92 21.88 -28.74 -6.94
N VAL A 93 22.89 -28.47 -7.79
CA VAL A 93 23.10 -27.14 -8.41
C VAL A 93 21.97 -26.81 -9.38
N GLN A 94 21.59 -27.76 -10.26
CA GLN A 94 20.47 -27.56 -11.19
C GLN A 94 19.16 -27.28 -10.45
N LYS A 95 18.90 -27.97 -9.34
CA LYS A 95 17.72 -27.76 -8.50
C LYS A 95 17.71 -26.37 -7.84
N HIS A 96 18.87 -25.88 -7.40
CA HIS A 96 18.99 -24.50 -6.87
C HIS A 96 18.68 -23.47 -7.95
N MET A 97 19.16 -23.70 -9.18
CA MET A 97 18.94 -22.79 -10.31
C MET A 97 17.46 -22.78 -10.75
N LEU A 98 16.80 -23.94 -10.76
CA LEU A 98 15.36 -24.05 -11.01
C LEU A 98 14.50 -23.37 -9.93
N ARG A 99 14.92 -23.43 -8.67
CA ARG A 99 14.22 -22.75 -7.57
C ARG A 99 14.26 -21.22 -7.73
N LYS A 100 15.37 -20.68 -8.25
CA LYS A 100 15.51 -19.26 -8.56
C LYS A 100 14.60 -18.81 -9.72
N LEU A 101 14.36 -19.71 -10.69
CA LEU A 101 13.46 -19.45 -11.83
C LEU A 101 11.97 -19.42 -11.42
N GLY A 102 11.58 -20.17 -10.39
CA GLY A 102 10.22 -20.07 -9.80
C GLY A 102 9.89 -18.65 -9.33
N GLY A 103 10.86 -17.97 -8.71
CA GLY A 103 10.72 -16.58 -8.28
C GLY A 103 10.49 -15.59 -9.43
N MET A 104 10.99 -15.87 -10.64
CA MET A 104 10.73 -15.03 -11.82
C MET A 104 9.28 -15.08 -12.28
N ARG A 105 8.59 -16.22 -12.13
CA ARG A 105 7.16 -16.31 -12.47
C ARG A 105 6.31 -15.50 -11.51
N GLY A 106 6.63 -15.53 -10.22
CA GLY A 106 6.01 -14.67 -9.20
C GLY A 106 6.24 -13.19 -9.51
N LEU A 107 7.47 -12.80 -9.84
CA LEU A 107 7.81 -11.43 -10.24
C LEU A 107 7.05 -11.00 -11.50
N GLN A 108 6.97 -11.87 -12.52
CA GLN A 108 6.23 -11.58 -13.74
C GLN A 108 4.74 -11.40 -13.48
N ASN A 109 4.15 -12.20 -12.59
CA ASN A 109 2.76 -12.05 -12.21
C ASN A 109 2.52 -10.75 -11.42
N SER A 110 3.41 -10.41 -10.49
CA SER A 110 3.38 -9.15 -9.76
C SER A 110 3.52 -7.93 -10.67
N LEU A 111 4.38 -8.01 -11.70
CA LEU A 111 4.51 -6.98 -12.72
C LEU A 111 3.23 -6.84 -13.55
N ARG A 112 2.58 -7.95 -13.93
CA ARG A 112 1.28 -7.90 -14.62
C ARG A 112 0.20 -7.26 -13.75
N GLN A 113 0.14 -7.59 -12.47
CA GLN A 113 -0.82 -6.99 -11.54
C GLN A 113 -0.56 -5.48 -11.35
N SER A 114 0.71 -5.09 -11.22
CA SER A 114 1.13 -3.68 -11.16
C SER A 114 0.75 -2.92 -12.43
N ALA A 115 0.99 -3.50 -13.61
CA ALA A 115 0.62 -2.91 -14.90
C ALA A 115 -0.91 -2.72 -15.02
N ASN A 116 -1.70 -3.73 -14.61
CA ASN A 116 -3.16 -3.64 -14.61
C ASN A 116 -3.67 -2.55 -13.66
N ARG A 117 -3.09 -2.43 -12.46
CA ARG A 117 -3.40 -1.35 -11.51
C ARG A 117 -3.06 0.02 -12.09
N PHE A 118 -1.89 0.17 -12.72
CA PHE A 118 -1.52 1.42 -13.39
C PHE A 118 -2.48 1.77 -14.54
N MET A 119 -2.91 0.78 -15.33
CA MET A 119 -3.87 1.00 -16.41
C MET A 119 -5.22 1.47 -15.88
N GLN A 120 -5.73 0.87 -14.79
CA GLN A 120 -6.97 1.31 -14.13
C GLN A 120 -6.87 2.72 -13.57
N GLN A 121 -5.74 3.06 -12.93
CA GLN A 121 -5.48 4.40 -12.43
C GLN A 121 -5.42 5.43 -13.57
N ASN A 122 -4.78 5.08 -14.69
CA ASN A 122 -4.69 5.94 -15.85
C ASN A 122 -6.09 6.18 -16.48
N LEU A 123 -6.92 5.14 -16.58
CA LEU A 123 -8.32 5.26 -16.99
C LEU A 123 -9.11 6.20 -16.08
N THR A 124 -8.95 6.08 -14.77
CA THR A 124 -9.64 6.95 -13.79
C THR A 124 -9.17 8.41 -13.91
N LEU A 125 -7.88 8.61 -14.16
CA LEU A 125 -7.32 9.93 -14.39
C LEU A 125 -7.86 10.55 -15.69
N HIS A 126 -7.92 9.78 -16.78
CA HIS A 126 -8.52 10.22 -18.04
C HIS A 126 -10.00 10.59 -17.89
N MET A 127 -10.78 9.81 -17.14
CA MET A 127 -12.18 10.15 -16.83
C MET A 127 -12.27 11.45 -16.02
N SER A 128 -11.35 11.68 -15.09
CA SER A 128 -11.31 12.89 -14.27
C SER A 128 -10.93 14.13 -15.10
N VAL A 129 -9.98 13.99 -16.02
CA VAL A 129 -9.61 15.04 -16.99
C VAL A 129 -10.79 15.36 -17.91
N SER A 130 -11.50 14.34 -18.41
CA SER A 130 -12.71 14.53 -19.23
C SER A 130 -13.81 15.27 -18.47
N LYS A 131 -14.07 14.88 -17.21
CA LYS A 131 -15.02 15.61 -16.33
C LYS A 131 -14.60 17.07 -16.11
N LEU A 132 -13.30 17.31 -15.90
CA LEU A 132 -12.80 18.67 -15.72
C LEU A 132 -12.96 19.50 -17.00
N SER A 133 -12.70 18.90 -18.17
CA SER A 133 -12.92 19.55 -19.47
C SER A 133 -14.39 19.93 -19.67
N HIS A 134 -15.33 19.03 -19.32
CA HIS A 134 -16.76 19.33 -19.40
C HIS A 134 -17.17 20.45 -18.44
N ASN A 135 -16.57 20.52 -17.25
CA ASN A 135 -16.82 21.60 -16.30
C ASN A 135 -16.26 22.94 -16.80
N VAL A 136 -15.08 22.94 -17.42
CA VAL A 136 -14.51 24.14 -18.06
C VAL A 136 -15.39 24.62 -19.21
N GLU A 137 -15.89 23.72 -20.05
CA GLU A 137 -16.82 24.08 -21.12
C GLU A 137 -18.14 24.65 -20.57
N SER A 138 -18.65 24.08 -19.49
CA SER A 138 -19.85 24.56 -18.81
C SER A 138 -19.63 25.95 -18.19
N LEU A 139 -18.46 26.19 -17.58
CA LEU A 139 -18.07 27.50 -17.04
C LEU A 139 -17.91 28.54 -18.16
N SER A 140 -17.31 28.17 -19.30
CA SER A 140 -17.21 29.05 -20.47
C SER A 140 -18.59 29.42 -21.04
N LYS A 141 -19.54 28.48 -21.07
CA LYS A 141 -20.94 28.78 -21.45
C LYS A 141 -21.62 29.72 -20.47
N VAL A 142 -21.35 29.59 -19.17
CA VAL A 142 -21.88 30.49 -18.12
C VAL A 142 -21.24 31.87 -18.21
N GLU A 143 -19.94 31.96 -18.46
CA GLU A 143 -19.21 33.20 -18.69
C GLU A 143 -19.75 33.96 -19.91
N GLY A 144 -19.98 33.29 -21.03
CA GLY A 144 -20.59 33.90 -22.21
C GLY A 144 -22.02 34.41 -21.95
N LYS A 145 -22.81 33.69 -21.12
CA LYS A 145 -24.13 34.16 -20.68
C LYS A 145 -24.02 35.37 -19.75
N LEU A 146 -23.06 35.38 -18.83
CA LEU A 146 -22.79 36.50 -17.93
C LEU A 146 -22.32 37.73 -18.70
N GLN A 147 -21.45 37.57 -19.70
CA GLN A 147 -21.01 38.66 -20.58
C GLN A 147 -22.17 39.24 -21.38
N GLY A 148 -23.02 38.38 -21.97
CA GLY A 148 -24.24 38.83 -22.66
C GLY A 148 -25.29 39.46 -21.73
N ILE A 149 -25.28 39.15 -20.44
CA ILE A 149 -26.12 39.81 -19.42
C ILE A 149 -25.50 41.15 -19.00
N ALA A 150 -24.17 41.24 -18.88
CA ALA A 150 -23.44 42.45 -18.54
C ALA A 150 -23.57 43.52 -19.63
N GLU A 151 -23.49 43.13 -20.91
CA GLU A 151 -23.73 44.03 -22.05
C GLU A 151 -25.18 44.54 -22.11
N LYS A 152 -26.15 43.79 -21.56
CA LYS A 152 -27.57 44.15 -21.53
C LYS A 152 -28.02 44.89 -20.27
N SER A 153 -27.23 44.86 -19.21
CA SER A 153 -27.64 45.31 -17.88
C SER A 153 -26.76 46.45 -17.37
N GLY A 154 -26.90 47.65 -17.96
CA GLY A 154 -26.45 48.90 -17.33
C GLY A 154 -27.19 49.28 -16.03
N THR A 155 -27.98 48.37 -15.44
CA THR A 155 -28.97 48.63 -14.38
C THR A 155 -28.94 47.66 -13.18
N LYS A 156 -27.99 46.72 -13.06
CA LYS A 156 -28.05 45.68 -12.02
C LYS A 156 -26.99 45.80 -10.92
N VAL A 157 -27.07 46.87 -10.14
CA VAL A 157 -26.38 46.93 -8.83
C VAL A 157 -26.95 45.88 -7.87
N ASP A 158 -28.26 45.60 -7.95
CA ASP A 158 -28.94 44.63 -7.09
C ASP A 158 -28.44 43.18 -7.30
N HIS A 159 -28.22 42.77 -8.54
CA HIS A 159 -27.71 41.42 -8.83
C HIS A 159 -26.25 41.24 -8.36
N LEU A 160 -25.44 42.30 -8.41
CA LEU A 160 -24.09 42.27 -7.85
C LEU A 160 -24.14 42.11 -6.32
N PHE A 161 -25.07 42.82 -5.67
CA PHE A 161 -25.28 42.68 -4.23
C PHE A 161 -25.71 41.25 -3.85
N ASP A 162 -26.64 40.66 -4.59
CA ASP A 162 -27.07 39.27 -4.39
C ASP A 162 -25.90 38.28 -4.59
N THR A 163 -25.08 38.50 -5.62
CA THR A 163 -23.91 37.64 -5.90
C THR A 163 -22.85 37.77 -4.81
N VAL A 164 -22.61 38.97 -4.28
CA VAL A 164 -21.67 39.18 -3.16
C VAL A 164 -22.19 38.54 -1.88
N LYS A 165 -23.50 38.61 -1.64
CA LYS A 165 -24.16 37.97 -0.49
C LYS A 165 -24.06 36.44 -0.58
N GLU A 166 -24.37 35.87 -1.74
CA GLU A 166 -24.24 34.43 -2.01
C GLU A 166 -22.77 33.98 -1.86
N ASN A 167 -21.81 34.74 -2.39
CA ASN A 167 -20.39 34.48 -2.18
C ASN A 167 -20.00 34.52 -0.69
N GLY A 168 -20.56 35.44 0.08
CA GLY A 168 -20.38 35.50 1.53
C GLY A 168 -20.92 34.27 2.26
N GLU A 169 -22.08 33.75 1.83
CA GLU A 169 -22.65 32.51 2.36
C GLU A 169 -21.80 31.29 1.98
N ILE A 170 -21.38 31.19 0.72
CA ILE A 170 -20.47 30.14 0.25
C ILE A 170 -19.15 30.15 1.05
N GLN A 171 -18.58 31.33 1.31
CA GLN A 171 -17.37 31.45 2.14
C GLN A 171 -17.60 30.93 3.56
N LYS A 172 -18.76 31.20 4.17
CA LYS A 172 -19.12 30.63 5.48
C LYS A 172 -19.23 29.10 5.42
N HIS A 173 -19.82 28.56 4.37
CA HIS A 173 -19.92 27.11 4.18
C HIS A 173 -18.54 26.45 3.99
N ILE A 174 -17.66 27.06 3.18
CA ILE A 174 -16.29 26.59 2.98
C ILE A 174 -15.51 26.62 4.29
N LYS A 175 -15.63 27.69 5.08
CA LYS A 175 -14.99 27.78 6.39
C LYS A 175 -15.45 26.64 7.32
N LYS A 176 -16.77 26.42 7.42
CA LYS A 176 -17.36 25.34 8.24
C LYS A 176 -16.92 23.94 7.78
N ALA A 177 -16.85 23.72 6.46
CA ALA A 177 -16.36 22.47 5.90
C ALA A 177 -14.89 22.23 6.23
N LEU A 178 -14.05 23.27 6.14
CA LEU A 178 -12.63 23.18 6.43
C LEU A 178 -12.38 22.95 7.94
N GLU A 179 -13.15 23.59 8.83
CA GLU A 179 -13.16 23.31 10.27
C GLU A 179 -13.52 21.85 10.57
N THR A 180 -14.59 21.33 9.95
CA THR A 180 -15.03 19.94 10.11
C THR A 180 -13.95 18.96 9.65
N LYS A 181 -13.28 19.26 8.52
CA LYS A 181 -12.19 18.45 7.99
C LYS A 181 -10.98 18.42 8.93
N VAL A 182 -10.60 19.57 9.49
CA VAL A 182 -9.51 19.64 10.48
C VAL A 182 -9.87 18.84 11.73
N MET A 183 -11.10 18.96 12.24
CA MET A 183 -11.58 18.19 13.38
C MET A 183 -11.52 16.67 13.11
N GLN A 184 -11.96 16.25 11.93
CA GLN A 184 -11.86 14.85 11.52
C GLN A 184 -10.40 14.37 11.46
N GLN A 185 -9.48 15.19 10.96
CA GLN A 185 -8.06 14.87 10.92
C GLN A 185 -7.45 14.73 12.31
N ILE A 186 -7.80 15.63 13.24
CA ILE A 186 -7.37 15.56 14.64
C ILE A 186 -7.91 14.26 15.27
N MET A 187 -9.20 13.96 15.14
CA MET A 187 -9.77 12.72 15.69
C MET A 187 -9.12 11.48 15.09
N THR A 188 -8.90 11.46 13.77
CA THR A 188 -8.24 10.35 13.09
C THR A 188 -6.81 10.18 13.60
N ALA A 189 -6.07 11.29 13.80
CA ALA A 189 -4.73 11.24 14.35
C ALA A 189 -4.71 10.64 15.77
N CYS A 190 -5.69 10.98 16.60
CA CYS A 190 -5.82 10.43 17.97
C CYS A 190 -6.10 8.92 17.93
N LEU A 191 -7.10 8.49 17.15
CA LEU A 191 -7.46 7.08 17.00
C LEU A 191 -6.35 6.22 16.39
N GLN A 192 -5.49 6.80 15.55
CA GLN A 192 -4.37 6.09 14.96
C GLN A 192 -3.14 6.04 15.86
N VAL A 193 -3.10 6.85 16.92
CA VAL A 193 -2.00 6.84 17.90
C VAL A 193 -2.28 5.83 19.00
N ASP A 194 -3.53 5.75 19.45
CA ASP A 194 -4.03 4.75 20.40
C ASP A 194 -3.90 3.33 19.81
N ARG A 195 -2.87 2.59 20.24
CA ARG A 195 -2.58 1.24 19.73
C ARG A 195 -3.28 0.14 20.51
N ASP A 196 -3.48 0.36 21.80
CA ASP A 196 -4.02 -0.60 22.76
C ASP A 196 -5.54 -0.45 22.94
N ARG A 197 -6.15 0.57 22.33
CA ARG A 197 -7.60 0.84 22.29
C ARG A 197 -8.19 1.05 23.67
N ASN A 198 -7.38 1.53 24.61
CA ASN A 198 -7.82 1.88 25.95
C ASN A 198 -8.37 3.31 26.04
N PHE A 199 -8.29 4.09 24.94
CA PHE A 199 -8.69 5.50 24.87
C PHE A 199 -7.94 6.41 25.86
N THR A 200 -6.78 5.98 26.34
CA THR A 200 -5.88 6.72 27.23
C THR A 200 -4.50 6.78 26.59
N LEU A 201 -4.01 8.00 26.31
CA LEU A 201 -2.75 8.19 25.62
C LEU A 201 -1.59 8.21 26.61
N GLY A 202 -0.72 7.23 26.51
CA GLY A 202 0.52 7.17 27.29
C GLY A 202 1.56 8.22 26.82
N PRO A 203 2.62 8.47 27.60
CA PRO A 203 3.61 9.52 27.30
C PRO A 203 4.33 9.35 25.95
N GLN A 204 4.54 8.11 25.49
CA GLN A 204 5.11 7.84 24.17
C GLN A 204 4.13 8.14 23.04
N GLU A 205 2.86 7.83 23.25
CA GLU A 205 1.78 8.07 22.30
C GLU A 205 1.50 9.57 22.15
N VAL A 206 1.52 10.31 23.26
CA VAL A 206 1.40 11.77 23.26
C VAL A 206 2.47 12.43 22.38
N LYS A 207 3.72 11.96 22.42
CA LYS A 207 4.80 12.47 21.55
C LYS A 207 4.55 12.19 20.07
N ILE A 208 4.00 11.02 19.74
CA ILE A 208 3.62 10.67 18.36
C ILE A 208 2.43 11.54 17.91
N LEU A 209 1.47 11.75 18.79
CA LEU A 209 0.32 12.62 18.55
C LEU A 209 0.77 14.07 18.30
N GLU A 210 1.68 14.60 19.12
CA GLU A 210 2.25 15.93 18.96
C GLU A 210 2.89 16.11 17.56
N MET A 211 3.71 15.14 17.14
CA MET A 211 4.30 15.15 15.80
C MET A 211 3.24 15.14 14.69
N ARG A 212 2.20 14.31 14.83
CA ARG A 212 1.11 14.23 13.84
C ARG A 212 0.30 15.52 13.78
N LEU A 213 -0.05 16.09 14.94
CA LEU A 213 -0.79 17.35 15.05
C LEU A 213 0.00 18.52 14.45
N SER A 214 1.32 18.54 14.63
CA SER A 214 2.19 19.56 14.03
C SER A 214 2.25 19.51 12.50
N ASN A 215 1.95 18.34 11.91
CA ASN A 215 1.96 18.10 10.48
C ASN A 215 0.57 18.23 9.82
N ILE A 216 -0.47 18.62 10.57
CA ILE A 216 -1.80 18.83 9.99
C ILE A 216 -1.79 20.09 9.12
N PRO A 217 -2.15 19.99 7.83
CA PRO A 217 -2.12 21.13 6.92
C PRO A 217 -3.20 22.16 7.29
N GLY A 218 -2.81 23.43 7.35
CA GLY A 218 -3.74 24.54 7.62
C GLY A 218 -3.95 24.88 9.08
N VAL A 219 -3.27 24.19 9.98
CA VAL A 219 -3.35 24.44 11.42
C VAL A 219 -1.98 24.83 11.94
N ILE A 220 -1.92 25.91 12.72
CA ILE A 220 -0.74 26.26 13.50
C ILE A 220 -0.95 25.64 14.88
N PHE A 221 -0.14 24.64 15.18
CA PHE A 221 -0.14 23.94 16.46
C PHE A 221 0.89 24.59 17.39
N ASP A 222 0.43 25.04 18.56
CA ASP A 222 1.31 25.59 19.59
C ASP A 222 1.70 24.50 20.60
N LYS A 223 2.91 23.97 20.43
CA LYS A 223 3.49 22.91 21.27
C LYS A 223 3.55 23.31 22.74
N THR A 224 3.95 24.54 23.02
CA THR A 224 4.17 25.00 24.40
C THR A 224 2.91 24.97 25.25
N ARG A 225 1.77 25.26 24.62
CA ARG A 225 0.46 25.24 25.28
C ARG A 225 -0.09 23.85 25.42
N PHE A 226 0.16 23.00 24.43
CA PHE A 226 -0.18 21.59 24.52
C PHE A 226 0.58 20.92 25.66
N ASP A 227 1.88 21.21 25.80
CA ASP A 227 2.70 20.70 26.91
C ASP A 227 2.26 21.23 28.27
N ALA A 228 1.85 22.50 28.36
CA ALA A 228 1.28 23.05 29.59
C ALA A 228 -0.05 22.38 29.97
N PHE A 229 -0.88 22.04 28.97
CA PHE A 229 -2.13 21.31 29.17
C PHE A 229 -1.89 19.85 29.59
N LEU A 230 -0.83 19.22 29.09
CA LEU A 230 -0.41 17.87 29.49
C LEU A 230 0.09 17.81 30.94
N GLN A 231 0.77 18.86 31.41
CA GLN A 231 1.30 18.93 32.77
C GLN A 231 0.22 19.06 33.83
N SER A 232 -0.96 19.59 33.48
CA SER A 232 -2.10 19.66 34.42
C SER A 232 -2.76 18.30 34.70
N ASP A 233 -2.72 17.35 33.75
CA ASP A 233 -3.50 16.11 33.81
C ASP A 233 -2.66 14.86 34.18
N GLN A 234 -1.62 15.02 35.02
CA GLN A 234 -0.79 13.91 35.55
C GLN A 234 -0.13 12.99 34.49
N GLY A 235 -0.10 13.40 33.22
CA GLY A 235 0.59 12.67 32.14
C GLY A 235 -0.23 11.56 31.47
N GLU A 236 -1.51 11.41 31.81
CA GLU A 236 -2.46 10.53 31.12
C GLU A 236 -3.53 11.39 30.45
N LEU A 237 -3.57 11.39 29.11
CA LEU A 237 -4.62 12.09 28.36
C LEU A 237 -5.74 11.12 28.04
N ALA A 238 -6.95 11.38 28.54
CA ALA A 238 -8.12 10.68 28.03
C ALA A 238 -8.52 11.24 26.66
N LEU A 239 -9.06 10.38 25.79
CA LEU A 239 -9.58 10.82 24.49
C LEU A 239 -10.67 11.92 24.65
N SER A 240 -11.37 11.96 25.78
CA SER A 240 -12.34 13.00 26.12
C SER A 240 -11.73 14.40 26.15
N ASP A 241 -10.51 14.54 26.64
CA ASP A 241 -9.84 15.84 26.81
C ASP A 241 -9.36 16.35 25.46
N VAL A 242 -8.86 15.44 24.62
CA VAL A 242 -8.49 15.76 23.23
C VAL A 242 -9.73 16.12 22.40
N CYS A 243 -10.86 15.46 22.65
CA CYS A 243 -12.14 15.86 22.06
C CYS A 243 -12.61 17.22 22.60
N GLY A 244 -12.33 17.54 23.87
CA GLY A 244 -12.53 18.86 24.46
C GLY A 244 -11.72 19.94 23.73
N ILE A 245 -10.43 19.70 23.48
CA ILE A 245 -9.56 20.62 22.73
C ILE A 245 -10.05 20.76 21.27
N ALA A 246 -10.45 19.67 20.63
CA ALA A 246 -11.04 19.70 19.28
C ALA A 246 -12.39 20.43 19.24
N ARG A 247 -13.12 20.48 20.35
CA ARG A 247 -14.37 21.25 20.49
C ARG A 247 -14.11 22.73 20.73
N VAL A 248 -13.03 23.08 21.44
CA VAL A 248 -12.54 24.47 21.60
C VAL A 248 -12.15 25.09 20.25
N LEU A 249 -11.73 24.28 19.28
CA LEU A 249 -11.53 24.72 17.89
C LEU A 249 -12.81 25.24 17.20
N ARG A 250 -13.98 24.74 17.60
CA ARG A 250 -15.29 25.16 17.07
C ARG A 250 -15.86 26.36 17.83
N ASP A 251 -15.45 26.56 19.08
CA ASP A 251 -16.03 27.55 19.96
C ASP A 251 -15.33 28.90 19.78
N ASN A 252 -15.99 29.83 19.09
CA ASN A 252 -15.47 31.18 18.87
C ASN A 252 -15.46 32.02 20.15
N SER A 253 -16.04 31.53 21.26
CA SER A 253 -16.10 32.21 22.56
C SER A 253 -14.78 32.19 23.33
N VAL A 254 -13.85 31.28 23.00
CA VAL A 254 -12.55 31.21 23.67
C VAL A 254 -11.60 32.25 23.06
N PRO A 255 -10.97 33.13 23.85
CA PRO A 255 -10.02 34.12 23.37
C PRO A 255 -8.90 33.47 22.53
N GLU A 256 -8.53 34.08 21.40
CA GLU A 256 -7.46 33.55 20.51
C GLU A 256 -6.13 33.33 21.25
N ALA A 257 -5.92 34.09 22.32
CA ALA A 257 -4.79 33.97 23.22
C ALA A 257 -4.74 32.66 24.01
N GLN A 258 -5.81 31.85 24.08
CA GLN A 258 -5.85 30.56 24.78
C GLN A 258 -6.00 29.34 23.86
N ARG A 259 -6.12 29.55 22.54
CA ARG A 259 -6.30 28.45 21.59
C ARG A 259 -4.99 27.70 21.36
N ILE A 260 -5.03 26.37 21.48
CA ILE A 260 -3.91 25.44 21.17
C ILE A 260 -3.73 25.30 19.65
N PHE A 261 -4.83 25.42 18.91
CA PHE A 261 -4.85 25.36 17.46
C PHE A 261 -5.32 26.70 16.89
N ARG A 262 -4.52 27.29 15.99
CA ARG A 262 -4.91 28.45 15.20
C ARG A 262 -5.11 28.05 13.76
N PHE A 263 -6.22 28.50 13.18
CA PHE A 263 -6.56 28.19 11.80
C PHE A 263 -5.83 29.16 10.86
N ALA A 264 -5.01 28.62 9.97
CA ALA A 264 -4.25 29.37 8.98
C ALA A 264 -4.66 28.93 7.56
N PRO A 265 -5.79 29.45 7.03
CA PRO A 265 -6.37 28.98 5.76
C PRO A 265 -5.41 29.20 4.58
N GLN A 266 -4.53 30.19 4.66
CA GLN A 266 -3.52 30.48 3.63
C GLN A 266 -2.58 29.29 3.36
N LYS A 267 -2.25 28.48 4.38
CA LYS A 267 -1.36 27.32 4.21
C LYS A 267 -2.04 26.15 3.51
N VAL A 268 -3.35 26.00 3.65
CA VAL A 268 -4.14 24.97 2.93
C VAL A 268 -4.14 25.24 1.43
N LEU A 269 -4.31 26.51 1.05
CA LEU A 269 -4.36 26.92 -0.36
C LEU A 269 -3.00 26.82 -1.06
N GLN A 270 -1.90 26.98 -0.32
CA GLN A 270 -0.54 26.87 -0.88
C GLN A 270 -0.11 25.44 -1.20
N GLN A 271 -0.56 24.44 -0.42
CA GLN A 271 -0.25 23.02 -0.71
C GLN A 271 -0.88 22.52 -2.03
N GLY A 272 -2.06 23.06 -2.41
CA GLY A 272 -2.66 22.77 -3.72
C GLY A 272 -1.85 23.32 -4.91
N LYS A 273 -1.04 24.36 -4.70
CA LYS A 273 -0.13 24.90 -5.72
C LYS A 273 1.21 24.16 -5.78
N ALA A 274 1.70 23.65 -4.66
CA ALA A 274 3.01 22.97 -4.58
C ALA A 274 3.00 21.53 -5.12
N SER A 275 1.84 20.87 -5.20
CA SER A 275 1.72 19.47 -5.65
C SER A 275 1.50 19.29 -7.16
N SER A 276 1.46 20.37 -7.93
CA SER A 276 1.52 20.29 -9.40
C SER A 276 2.97 20.51 -9.85
N PRO A 277 3.77 19.46 -10.09
CA PRO A 277 4.99 19.64 -10.87
C PRO A 277 4.52 20.13 -12.23
N ARG A 278 4.79 21.40 -12.55
CA ARG A 278 4.79 21.88 -13.93
C ARG A 278 5.84 21.05 -14.66
N ARG A 279 5.43 19.90 -15.19
CA ARG A 279 6.15 19.20 -16.25
C ARG A 279 6.22 20.21 -17.38
N GLY A 280 7.34 20.90 -17.48
CA GLY A 280 7.76 21.56 -18.71
C GLY A 280 7.95 20.51 -19.79
N LEU A 281 6.84 20.03 -20.36
CA LEU A 281 6.83 19.59 -21.73
C LEU A 281 7.16 20.83 -22.58
N PHE A 282 7.97 20.65 -23.61
CA PHE A 282 8.47 21.66 -24.56
C PHE A 282 9.79 22.36 -24.19
N GLY A 283 10.82 21.54 -24.00
CA GLY A 283 12.17 21.86 -24.46
C GLY A 283 12.53 20.99 -25.67
N MET A 284 11.76 21.06 -26.76
CA MET A 284 12.17 20.46 -28.04
C MET A 284 13.12 21.42 -28.72
N GLY A 285 14.41 21.05 -28.73
CA GLY A 285 15.45 21.74 -29.47
C GLY A 285 15.09 21.82 -30.95
N SER A 286 14.93 23.05 -31.43
CA SER A 286 14.85 23.37 -32.85
C SER A 286 16.26 23.21 -33.44
N ALA A 287 16.52 22.05 -34.04
CA ALA A 287 17.65 21.90 -34.96
C ALA A 287 17.27 22.60 -36.27
N ARG A 288 17.79 23.81 -36.47
CA ARG A 288 17.72 24.48 -37.77
C ARG A 288 18.66 23.78 -38.74
N HIS A 289 18.07 23.35 -39.84
CA HIS A 289 18.74 23.06 -41.10
C HIS A 289 19.37 24.36 -41.62
N ASP A 290 20.70 24.40 -41.71
CA ASP A 290 21.41 25.30 -42.60
C ASP A 290 21.85 24.49 -43.83
N LEU A 291 21.20 24.75 -44.96
CA LEU A 291 21.66 24.41 -46.30
C LEU A 291 22.00 25.73 -47.00
N VAL A 292 23.30 25.89 -47.32
CA VAL A 292 23.83 26.22 -48.66
C VAL A 292 23.61 27.67 -49.15
N PRO A 293 24.64 28.32 -49.72
CA PRO A 293 25.10 28.07 -51.11
C PRO A 293 26.40 27.27 -51.26
#